data_AF-A0A8J3UXW0-F1
#
_entry.id   AF-A0A8J3UXW0-F1
#
_cell.length_a   1.000
_cell.length_b   1.000
_cell.length_c   1.000
_cell.angle_alpha   90.00
_cell.angle_beta   90.00
_cell.angle_gamma   90.00
#
_symmetry.space_group_name_H-M   'P 1'
#
loop_
_entity.id
_entity.type
_entity.pdbx_description
1 polymer ?
#
loop_
_entity_poly.entity_id
_entity_poly.type
_entity_poly.pdbx_seq_one_letter_code
_entity_poly.pdbx_strand_id
1 'polypeptide(L)'
;MGRGVRIAGLWPAVAVALAVSACGPRPGPTTAPSTVPPPGVSVSVQQWRSDVPVHRLQIAARNDTATPVYFQDVQLSTASFQVLPPQRVDTTLGRTPRTDFSIPYGTARCDRDRIPQVSPAVVIAHLRVGDGPLREVRFAVPHPDPILSGLLTTECGEFILRESVGVAFGDSWDRVGKELHGVIRVEPKNAAGPVTVDDVAGTTHYDLKPASGKTRPVTVVRSGPAEIPVVVTPTRCDPHAFGEAKQAFLFSLWASAGGGATYRIVLTPSQEAQRLFQSYAADVCGFPSS
;
A
#
# COMPACT_ATOMS: atom_id res chain seq x y z
N MET A 1 -19.55 -27.06 79.18
CA MET A 1 -20.79 -26.28 78.97
C MET A 1 -21.06 -26.29 77.48
N GLY A 2 -22.15 -26.81 76.92
CA GLY A 2 -23.36 -27.40 77.48
C GLY A 2 -24.34 -27.56 76.32
N ARG A 3 -24.76 -28.81 76.09
CA ARG A 3 -26.06 -29.28 75.54
C ARG A 3 -26.51 -28.81 74.15
N GLY A 4 -26.84 -29.80 73.31
CA GLY A 4 -27.53 -29.61 72.04
C GLY A 4 -29.05 -29.49 72.16
N VAL A 5 -29.75 -29.71 71.04
CA VAL A 5 -31.06 -30.36 70.87
C VAL A 5 -31.47 -30.23 69.39
N ARG A 6 -32.04 -31.31 68.85
CA ARG A 6 -32.67 -31.45 67.51
C ARG A 6 -34.06 -30.78 67.51
N ILE A 7 -34.62 -30.45 66.35
CA ILE A 7 -36.05 -30.68 65.99
C ILE A 7 -36.26 -30.48 64.48
N ALA A 8 -37.21 -31.26 63.95
CA ALA A 8 -37.57 -31.51 62.55
C ALA A 8 -38.69 -30.60 61.99
N GLY A 9 -38.91 -30.71 60.67
CA GLY A 9 -40.08 -30.23 59.90
C GLY A 9 -39.60 -29.64 58.56
N LEU A 10 -39.78 -30.17 57.34
CA LEU A 10 -40.79 -31.00 56.65
C LEU A 10 -42.14 -30.31 56.40
N TRP A 11 -42.19 -29.38 55.44
CA TRP A 11 -43.39 -28.98 54.67
C TRP A 11 -43.00 -28.70 53.20
N PRO A 12 -43.67 -29.32 52.20
CA PRO A 12 -43.51 -28.96 50.79
C PRO A 12 -44.56 -27.90 50.40
N ALA A 13 -44.11 -26.78 49.84
CA ALA A 13 -45.00 -25.83 49.19
C ALA A 13 -45.10 -26.16 47.70
N VAL A 14 -46.32 -26.50 47.28
CA VAL A 14 -46.76 -26.73 45.90
C VAL A 14 -46.59 -25.42 45.11
N ALA A 15 -45.74 -25.41 44.10
CA ALA A 15 -45.66 -24.32 43.12
C ALA A 15 -46.58 -24.62 41.93
N VAL A 16 -47.66 -23.85 41.82
CA VAL A 16 -48.60 -23.87 40.70
C VAL A 16 -47.92 -23.19 39.50
N ALA A 17 -47.69 -23.93 38.42
CA ALA A 17 -47.19 -23.41 37.16
C ALA A 17 -48.35 -22.82 36.33
N LEU A 18 -48.45 -21.50 36.29
CA LEU A 18 -49.32 -20.75 35.37
C LEU A 18 -48.62 -20.64 34.00
N ALA A 19 -49.03 -21.45 33.03
CA ALA A 19 -48.62 -21.34 31.64
C ALA A 19 -49.39 -20.20 30.95
N VAL A 20 -48.78 -19.03 30.84
CA VAL A 20 -49.29 -17.93 30.01
C VAL A 20 -48.83 -18.15 28.57
N SER A 21 -49.72 -18.64 27.73
CA SER A 21 -49.54 -18.77 26.27
C SER A 21 -49.65 -17.39 25.60
N ALA A 22 -48.54 -16.66 25.55
CA ALA A 22 -48.45 -15.42 24.78
C ALA A 22 -48.28 -15.71 23.28
N CYS A 23 -49.36 -15.57 22.50
CA CYS A 23 -49.30 -15.50 21.04
C CYS A 23 -48.70 -14.15 20.62
N GLY A 24 -47.37 -14.07 20.56
CA GLY A 24 -46.66 -12.94 19.94
C GLY A 24 -46.74 -13.00 18.42
N PRO A 25 -46.93 -11.86 17.72
CA PRO A 25 -46.87 -11.82 16.26
C PRO A 25 -45.48 -12.28 15.79
N ARG A 26 -45.49 -13.24 14.85
CA ARG A 26 -44.28 -13.80 14.24
C ARG A 26 -43.57 -12.67 13.50
N PRO A 27 -42.33 -12.28 13.85
CA PRO A 27 -41.58 -11.32 13.06
C PRO A 27 -41.48 -11.87 11.64
N GLY A 28 -42.01 -11.10 10.68
CA GLY A 28 -41.87 -11.42 9.26
C GLY A 28 -40.38 -11.48 8.88
N PRO A 29 -40.03 -12.18 7.79
CA PRO A 29 -38.65 -12.24 7.34
C PRO A 29 -38.13 -10.82 7.06
N THR A 30 -37.30 -10.29 7.96
CA THR A 30 -36.53 -9.06 7.74
C THR A 30 -35.66 -9.29 6.50
N THR A 31 -36.05 -8.69 5.37
CA THR A 31 -35.23 -8.71 4.16
C THR A 31 -33.88 -8.10 4.49
N ALA A 32 -32.82 -8.91 4.45
CA ALA A 32 -31.47 -8.42 4.68
C ALA A 32 -31.16 -7.27 3.70
N PRO A 33 -30.53 -6.18 4.14
CA PRO A 33 -30.18 -5.08 3.26
C PRO A 33 -29.32 -5.60 2.11
N SER A 34 -29.69 -5.22 0.88
CA SER A 34 -28.95 -5.62 -0.33
C SER A 34 -27.51 -5.08 -0.26
N THR A 35 -26.55 -5.96 -0.51
CA THR A 35 -25.12 -5.61 -0.63
C THR A 35 -24.74 -5.21 -2.06
N VAL A 36 -25.70 -5.21 -2.98
CA VAL A 36 -25.47 -4.93 -4.42
C VAL A 36 -25.34 -3.42 -4.66
N PRO A 37 -24.40 -3.00 -5.55
CA PRO A 37 -24.28 -1.62 -5.99
C PRO A 37 -25.60 -1.01 -6.48
N PRO A 38 -25.92 0.25 -6.10
CA PRO A 38 -27.02 0.96 -6.72
C PRO A 38 -26.82 1.07 -8.24
N PRO A 39 -27.88 0.95 -9.07
CA PRO A 39 -27.77 1.18 -10.51
C PRO A 39 -27.17 2.57 -10.82
N GLY A 40 -26.22 2.63 -11.77
CA GLY A 40 -25.55 3.88 -12.14
C GLY A 40 -24.48 4.35 -11.17
N VAL A 41 -24.17 3.59 -10.11
CA VAL A 41 -23.04 3.86 -9.21
C VAL A 41 -21.98 2.81 -9.41
N SER A 42 -20.74 3.23 -9.64
CA SER A 42 -19.60 2.32 -9.83
C SER A 42 -18.35 2.87 -9.15
N VAL A 43 -17.40 1.97 -8.89
CA VAL A 43 -16.08 2.34 -8.36
C VAL A 43 -15.00 1.60 -9.14
N SER A 44 -13.81 2.18 -9.18
CA SER A 44 -12.60 1.55 -9.71
C SER A 44 -11.40 1.89 -8.85
N VAL A 45 -10.33 1.10 -8.96
CA VAL A 45 -9.07 1.34 -8.24
C VAL A 45 -8.14 2.15 -9.13
N GLN A 46 -7.49 3.15 -8.54
CA GLN A 46 -6.48 3.98 -9.19
C GLN A 46 -5.34 4.25 -8.21
N GLN A 47 -4.18 4.66 -8.70
CA GLN A 47 -3.10 5.17 -7.85
C GLN A 47 -2.46 6.39 -8.50
N TRP A 48 -2.41 7.51 -7.79
CA TRP A 48 -1.68 8.69 -8.25
C TRP A 48 -0.20 8.59 -7.87
N ARG A 49 0.64 9.35 -8.58
CA ARG A 49 2.08 9.43 -8.25
C ARG A 49 2.34 9.93 -6.83
N SER A 50 1.46 10.79 -6.30
CA SER A 50 1.50 11.27 -4.92
C SER A 50 1.18 10.19 -3.88
N ASP A 51 0.47 9.13 -4.28
CA ASP A 51 -0.01 8.09 -3.37
C ASP A 51 1.04 7.00 -3.12
N VAL A 52 1.88 6.73 -4.11
CA VAL A 52 2.96 5.73 -4.04
C VAL A 52 3.87 5.91 -2.81
N PRO A 53 4.50 7.08 -2.56
CA PRO A 53 5.43 7.23 -1.43
C PRO A 53 4.75 7.12 -0.05
N VAL A 54 3.43 7.32 0.01
CA VAL A 54 2.65 7.28 1.26
C VAL A 54 1.79 6.02 1.38
N HIS A 55 1.99 5.04 0.49
CA HIS A 55 1.31 3.74 0.48
C HIS A 55 -0.23 3.88 0.47
N ARG A 56 -0.72 4.67 -0.50
CA ARG A 56 -2.16 4.91 -0.70
C ARG A 56 -2.60 4.51 -2.10
N LEU A 57 -3.91 4.40 -2.27
CA LEU A 57 -4.59 4.28 -3.55
C LEU A 57 -5.87 5.13 -3.52
N GLN A 58 -6.54 5.24 -4.65
CA GLN A 58 -7.83 5.89 -4.76
C GLN A 58 -8.91 4.89 -5.13
N ILE A 59 -10.06 5.04 -4.49
CA ILE A 59 -11.32 4.49 -4.97
C ILE A 59 -11.99 5.59 -5.80
N ALA A 60 -11.91 5.46 -7.12
CA ALA A 60 -12.53 6.38 -8.06
C ALA A 60 -14.02 6.02 -8.21
N ALA A 61 -14.88 6.77 -7.52
CA ALA A 61 -16.33 6.59 -7.51
C ALA A 61 -17.01 7.44 -8.60
N ARG A 62 -18.04 6.88 -9.22
CA ARG A 62 -18.86 7.51 -10.26
C ARG A 62 -20.34 7.39 -9.90
N ASN A 63 -21.10 8.45 -10.17
CA ASN A 63 -22.55 8.45 -10.08
C ASN A 63 -23.16 9.02 -11.37
N ASP A 64 -23.76 8.15 -12.16
CA ASP A 64 -24.43 8.50 -13.42
C ASP A 64 -25.87 8.98 -13.23
N THR A 65 -26.40 8.88 -12.01
CA THR A 65 -27.78 9.23 -11.70
C THR A 65 -27.90 10.68 -11.22
N ALA A 66 -29.12 11.22 -11.27
CA ALA A 66 -29.42 12.52 -10.66
C ALA A 66 -29.57 12.42 -9.12
N THR A 67 -29.75 11.21 -8.59
CA THR A 67 -29.95 10.98 -7.15
C THR A 67 -28.60 11.07 -6.43
N PRO A 68 -28.46 11.93 -5.40
CA PRO A 68 -27.23 12.00 -4.64
C PRO A 68 -26.91 10.69 -3.92
N VAL A 69 -25.63 10.34 -3.86
CA VAL A 69 -25.13 9.15 -3.14
C VAL A 69 -24.11 9.59 -2.11
N TYR A 70 -24.43 9.40 -0.84
CA TYR A 70 -23.53 9.69 0.27
C TYR A 70 -22.69 8.46 0.60
N PHE A 71 -21.37 8.62 0.55
CA PHE A 71 -20.38 7.65 1.01
C PHE A 71 -19.90 8.05 2.40
N GLN A 72 -20.08 7.15 3.35
CA GLN A 72 -19.66 7.32 4.73
C GLN A 72 -18.17 6.95 4.87
N ASP A 73 -17.84 5.75 4.40
CA ASP A 73 -16.51 5.17 4.37
C ASP A 73 -16.36 4.19 3.20
N VAL A 74 -15.10 3.86 2.92
CA VAL A 74 -14.68 2.93 1.88
C VAL A 74 -13.51 2.06 2.36
N GLN A 75 -13.47 0.81 1.92
CA GLN A 75 -12.44 -0.16 2.27
C GLN A 75 -12.12 -1.03 1.06
N LEU A 76 -10.84 -1.28 0.81
CA LEU A 76 -10.40 -2.32 -0.12
C LEU A 76 -10.25 -3.65 0.61
N SER A 77 -10.87 -4.70 0.08
CA SER A 77 -10.76 -6.07 0.59
C SER A 77 -10.34 -7.03 -0.51
N THR A 78 -9.21 -7.71 -0.33
CA THR A 78 -8.69 -8.75 -1.22
C THR A 78 -7.75 -9.67 -0.44
N ALA A 79 -7.64 -10.92 -0.86
CA ALA A 79 -6.69 -11.87 -0.27
C ALA A 79 -5.22 -11.55 -0.62
N SER A 80 -4.94 -10.70 -1.62
CA SER A 80 -3.57 -10.35 -2.00
C SER A 80 -2.89 -9.34 -1.08
N PHE A 81 -3.64 -8.64 -0.23
CA PHE A 81 -3.12 -7.60 0.66
C PHE A 81 -3.68 -7.79 2.07
N GLN A 82 -3.02 -7.22 3.07
CA GLN A 82 -3.61 -7.08 4.39
C GLN A 82 -4.86 -6.18 4.30
N VAL A 83 -5.97 -6.63 4.89
CA VAL A 83 -7.18 -5.81 4.97
C VAL A 83 -6.99 -4.78 6.08
N LEU A 84 -7.12 -3.50 5.74
CA LEU A 84 -7.09 -2.39 6.69
C LEU A 84 -8.51 -1.95 7.06
N PRO A 85 -8.71 -1.28 8.21
CA PRO A 85 -10.03 -0.72 8.57
C PRO A 85 -10.59 0.24 7.50
N PRO A 86 -11.92 0.40 7.41
CA PRO A 86 -12.54 1.37 6.50
C PRO A 86 -12.04 2.80 6.72
N GLN A 87 -11.79 3.51 5.62
CA GLN A 87 -11.41 4.91 5.62
C GLN A 87 -12.65 5.79 5.52
N ARG A 88 -12.85 6.66 6.52
CA ARG A 88 -13.87 7.72 6.47
C ARG A 88 -13.63 8.65 5.30
N VAL A 89 -14.69 8.93 4.54
CA VAL A 89 -14.68 9.87 3.40
C VAL A 89 -15.78 10.91 3.49
N ASP A 90 -16.90 10.61 4.17
CA ASP A 90 -17.95 11.57 4.50
C ASP A 90 -18.33 12.51 3.34
N THR A 91 -18.61 11.94 2.17
CA THR A 91 -18.77 12.69 0.92
C THR A 91 -20.10 12.37 0.24
N THR A 92 -20.85 13.40 -0.15
CA THR A 92 -22.04 13.24 -1.00
C THR A 92 -21.69 13.51 -2.46
N LEU A 93 -21.93 12.53 -3.31
CA LEU A 93 -21.76 12.61 -4.76
C LEU A 93 -23.10 12.96 -5.42
N GLY A 94 -23.17 14.12 -6.07
CA GLY A 94 -24.18 14.38 -7.09
C GLY A 94 -23.90 13.56 -8.35
N ARG A 95 -24.47 13.95 -9.48
CA ARG A 95 -24.07 13.37 -10.77
C ARG A 95 -22.62 13.77 -11.06
N THR A 96 -21.72 12.79 -11.11
CA THR A 96 -20.30 13.05 -11.35
C THR A 96 -19.67 11.90 -12.12
N PRO A 97 -18.83 12.18 -13.13
CA PRO A 97 -18.09 11.14 -13.82
C PRO A 97 -17.03 10.50 -12.91
N ARG A 98 -16.55 11.23 -11.88
CA ARG A 98 -15.48 10.77 -11.00
C ARG A 98 -15.36 11.59 -9.71
N THR A 99 -15.12 10.92 -8.60
CA THR A 99 -14.61 11.48 -7.35
C THR A 99 -13.69 10.45 -6.72
N ASP A 100 -12.48 10.88 -6.33
CA ASP A 100 -11.45 9.98 -5.84
C ASP A 100 -11.41 10.01 -4.31
N PHE A 101 -11.54 8.83 -3.71
CA PHE A 101 -11.37 8.65 -2.27
C PHE A 101 -10.01 8.04 -1.97
N SER A 102 -9.13 8.84 -1.38
CA SER A 102 -7.80 8.36 -1.01
C SER A 102 -7.87 7.47 0.21
N ILE A 103 -7.46 6.21 0.07
CA ILE A 103 -7.44 5.23 1.16
C ILE A 103 -6.05 4.61 1.30
N PRO A 104 -5.63 4.23 2.52
CA PRO A 104 -4.48 3.34 2.67
C PRO A 104 -4.83 1.95 2.12
N TYR A 105 -3.82 1.18 1.74
CA TYR A 105 -3.96 -0.26 1.48
C TYR A 105 -2.95 -1.04 2.31
N GLY A 106 -3.23 -2.30 2.62
CA GLY A 106 -2.33 -3.07 3.47
C GLY A 106 -1.13 -3.61 2.71
N THR A 107 -0.16 -4.16 3.43
CA THR A 107 1.02 -4.81 2.84
C THR A 107 0.62 -5.98 1.95
N ALA A 108 1.34 -6.16 0.84
CA ALA A 108 1.17 -7.35 0.00
C ALA A 108 1.45 -8.64 0.79
N ARG A 109 0.64 -9.67 0.52
CA ARG A 109 0.85 -11.02 1.06
C ARG A 109 1.69 -11.81 0.07
N CYS A 110 2.97 -11.97 0.41
CA CYS A 110 3.97 -12.55 -0.49
C CYS A 110 4.38 -13.96 -0.08
N ASP A 111 4.62 -14.80 -1.10
CA ASP A 111 5.34 -16.05 -0.93
C ASP A 111 6.86 -15.76 -0.99
N ARG A 112 7.68 -16.61 -0.36
CA ARG A 112 9.14 -16.38 -0.28
C ARG A 112 9.89 -16.62 -1.59
N ASP A 113 9.33 -17.42 -2.48
CA ASP A 113 10.01 -17.95 -3.66
C ASP A 113 9.33 -17.55 -4.98
N ARG A 114 8.12 -16.99 -4.93
CA ARG A 114 7.35 -16.60 -6.11
C ARG A 114 6.41 -15.43 -5.84
N ILE A 115 6.10 -14.69 -6.89
CA ILE A 115 5.06 -13.66 -6.84
C ILE A 115 3.70 -14.36 -7.07
N PRO A 116 2.75 -14.28 -6.11
CA PRO A 116 1.42 -14.84 -6.30
C PRO A 116 0.63 -14.06 -7.35
N GLN A 117 -0.38 -14.70 -7.95
CA GLN A 117 -1.34 -13.99 -8.80
C GLN A 117 -2.24 -13.10 -7.94
N VAL A 118 -2.68 -11.96 -8.50
CA VAL A 118 -3.63 -11.09 -7.80
C VAL A 118 -4.93 -11.84 -7.55
N SER A 119 -5.51 -11.68 -6.37
CA SER A 119 -6.82 -12.25 -6.03
C SER A 119 -7.93 -11.27 -6.38
N PRO A 120 -9.17 -11.75 -6.65
CA PRO A 120 -10.33 -10.89 -6.79
C PRO A 120 -10.45 -9.90 -5.62
N ALA A 121 -10.84 -8.66 -5.94
CA ALA A 121 -10.95 -7.59 -4.97
C ALA A 121 -12.37 -7.02 -4.92
N VAL A 122 -12.75 -6.57 -3.73
CA VAL A 122 -14.04 -5.94 -3.46
C VAL A 122 -13.77 -4.63 -2.75
N VAL A 123 -14.42 -3.56 -3.22
CA VAL A 123 -14.55 -2.31 -2.46
C VAL A 123 -15.81 -2.41 -1.63
N ILE A 124 -15.67 -2.30 -0.32
CA ILE A 124 -16.79 -2.28 0.63
C ILE A 124 -17.01 -0.82 1.01
N ALA A 125 -18.24 -0.35 0.93
CA ALA A 125 -18.61 1.02 1.29
C ALA A 125 -19.90 1.05 2.08
N HIS A 126 -19.97 1.88 3.12
CA HIS A 126 -21.25 2.27 3.71
C HIS A 126 -21.79 3.48 2.97
N LEU A 127 -22.91 3.32 2.27
CA LEU A 127 -23.51 4.39 1.48
C LEU A 127 -25.01 4.51 1.64
N ARG A 128 -25.52 5.70 1.33
CA ARG A 128 -26.95 6.05 1.30
C ARG A 128 -27.28 6.69 -0.05
N VAL A 129 -28.41 6.30 -0.64
CA VAL A 129 -28.91 6.87 -1.90
C VAL A 129 -30.11 7.76 -1.57
N GLY A 130 -30.04 9.05 -1.91
CA GLY A 130 -31.05 10.04 -1.52
C GLY A 130 -31.30 10.04 -0.01
N ASP A 131 -32.57 9.95 0.38
CA ASP A 131 -32.99 9.88 1.79
C ASP A 131 -33.17 8.45 2.32
N GLY A 132 -32.66 7.44 1.61
CA GLY A 132 -32.74 6.04 2.04
C GLY A 132 -31.93 5.74 3.32
N PRO A 133 -31.92 4.49 3.81
CA PRO A 133 -31.04 4.12 4.92
C PRO A 133 -29.57 4.05 4.47
N LEU A 134 -28.65 4.25 5.42
CA LEU A 134 -27.25 3.87 5.23
C LEU A 134 -27.15 2.34 5.19
N ARG A 135 -26.48 1.80 4.18
CA ARG A 135 -26.27 0.36 4.01
C ARG A 135 -24.86 0.04 3.53
N GLU A 136 -24.37 -1.13 3.88
CA GLU A 136 -23.15 -1.67 3.31
C GLU A 136 -23.39 -2.12 1.86
N VAL A 137 -22.46 -1.79 0.98
CA VAL A 137 -22.47 -2.13 -0.45
C VAL A 137 -21.09 -2.66 -0.84
N ARG A 138 -21.08 -3.69 -1.68
CA ARG A 138 -19.88 -4.38 -2.16
C ARG A 138 -19.77 -4.21 -3.67
N PHE A 139 -18.75 -3.49 -4.10
CA PHE A 139 -18.43 -3.32 -5.51
C PHE A 139 -17.33 -4.30 -5.90
N ALA A 140 -17.62 -5.19 -6.85
CA ALA A 140 -16.59 -6.02 -7.44
C ALA A 140 -15.64 -5.14 -8.26
N VAL A 141 -14.33 -5.29 -8.03
CA VAL A 141 -13.29 -4.68 -8.87
C VAL A 141 -13.05 -5.63 -10.06
N PRO A 142 -12.87 -5.11 -11.29
CA PRO A 142 -12.47 -5.95 -12.42
C PRO A 142 -11.29 -6.85 -12.07
N HIS A 143 -11.31 -8.09 -12.54
CA HIS A 143 -10.29 -9.08 -12.22
C HIS A 143 -9.72 -9.71 -13.50
N PRO A 144 -8.40 -9.71 -13.69
CA PRO A 144 -7.40 -9.03 -12.86
C PRO A 144 -7.50 -7.50 -12.94
N ASP A 145 -7.26 -6.81 -11.82
CA ASP A 145 -7.12 -5.35 -11.81
C ASP A 145 -5.63 -5.00 -12.03
N PRO A 146 -5.28 -4.22 -13.07
CA PRO A 146 -3.88 -3.96 -13.41
C PRO A 146 -3.13 -3.15 -12.34
N ILE A 147 -3.81 -2.28 -11.58
CA ILE A 147 -3.19 -1.52 -10.49
C ILE A 147 -2.83 -2.48 -9.35
N LEU A 148 -3.78 -3.31 -8.91
CA LEU A 148 -3.53 -4.28 -7.85
C LEU A 148 -2.49 -5.33 -8.25
N SER A 149 -2.51 -5.81 -9.50
CA SER A 149 -1.47 -6.71 -10.04
C SER A 149 -0.08 -6.06 -10.01
N GLY A 150 0.02 -4.79 -10.42
CA GLY A 150 1.29 -4.06 -10.43
C GLY A 150 1.86 -3.81 -9.02
N LEU A 151 0.99 -3.46 -8.08
CA LEU A 151 1.36 -3.30 -6.66
C LEU A 151 1.86 -4.60 -6.07
N LEU A 152 1.11 -5.70 -6.26
CA LEU A 152 1.49 -7.03 -5.76
C LEU A 152 2.83 -7.48 -6.34
N THR A 153 3.03 -7.29 -7.65
CA THR A 153 4.27 -7.66 -8.35
C THR A 153 5.46 -6.87 -7.81
N THR A 154 5.28 -5.56 -7.57
CA THR A 154 6.34 -4.70 -7.04
C THR A 154 6.69 -5.09 -5.61
N GLU A 155 5.71 -5.12 -4.72
CA GLU A 155 5.95 -5.36 -3.29
C GLU A 155 6.49 -6.78 -3.03
N CYS A 156 5.96 -7.79 -3.73
CA CYS A 156 6.44 -9.15 -3.54
C CYS A 156 7.78 -9.42 -4.23
N GLY A 157 8.06 -8.80 -5.38
CA GLY A 157 9.39 -8.87 -5.97
C GLY A 157 10.46 -8.26 -5.06
N GLU A 158 10.17 -7.08 -4.49
CA GLU A 158 11.07 -6.45 -3.52
C GLU A 158 11.23 -7.30 -2.25
N PHE A 159 10.14 -7.87 -1.72
CA PHE A 159 10.18 -8.79 -0.57
C PHE A 159 11.11 -9.99 -0.82
N ILE A 160 10.90 -10.71 -1.93
CA ILE A 160 11.69 -11.90 -2.28
C ILE A 160 13.17 -11.56 -2.40
N LEU A 161 13.49 -10.44 -3.06
CA LEU A 161 14.88 -10.03 -3.22
C LEU A 161 15.50 -9.56 -1.90
N ARG A 162 14.77 -8.82 -1.07
CA ARG A 162 15.26 -8.38 0.26
C ARG A 162 15.49 -9.55 1.21
N GLU A 163 14.82 -10.69 1.05
CA GLU A 163 15.16 -11.90 1.81
C GLU A 163 16.56 -12.44 1.47
N SER A 164 17.08 -12.11 0.28
CA SER A 164 18.37 -12.60 -0.23
C SER A 164 19.51 -11.57 -0.14
N VAL A 165 19.20 -10.27 -0.16
CA VAL A 165 20.22 -9.22 -0.19
C VAL A 165 19.82 -7.97 0.60
N GLY A 166 20.77 -7.43 1.36
CA GLY A 166 20.70 -6.07 1.91
C GLY A 166 21.18 -5.07 0.87
N VAL A 167 20.38 -4.05 0.56
CA VAL A 167 20.77 -2.98 -0.38
C VAL A 167 20.39 -1.63 0.21
N ALA A 168 21.36 -0.71 0.23
CA ALA A 168 21.17 0.66 0.69
C ALA A 168 22.16 1.61 0.00
N PHE A 169 21.85 2.89 -0.02
CA PHE A 169 22.88 3.89 -0.30
C PHE A 169 23.92 3.92 0.84
N GLY A 170 25.15 4.28 0.48
CA GLY A 170 26.15 4.71 1.44
C GLY A 170 25.74 6.04 2.08
N ASP A 171 26.34 6.33 3.22
CA ASP A 171 26.01 7.50 4.02
C ASP A 171 26.76 8.76 3.55
N SER A 172 27.80 8.59 2.73
CA SER A 172 28.67 9.66 2.23
C SER A 172 28.42 9.94 0.75
N TRP A 173 28.40 11.23 0.42
CA TRP A 173 28.24 11.74 -0.93
C TRP A 173 29.21 12.90 -1.15
N ASP A 174 29.99 12.82 -2.22
CA ASP A 174 31.01 13.80 -2.55
C ASP A 174 30.64 14.53 -3.84
N ARG A 175 30.76 15.85 -3.84
CA ARG A 175 30.54 16.64 -5.05
C ARG A 175 31.83 16.75 -5.85
N VAL A 176 31.77 16.33 -7.12
CA VAL A 176 32.87 16.47 -8.08
C VAL A 176 32.36 17.29 -9.26
N GLY A 177 32.70 18.58 -9.28
CA GLY A 177 32.21 19.52 -10.29
C GLY A 177 30.68 19.65 -10.29
N LYS A 178 30.03 19.19 -11.37
CA LYS A 178 28.57 19.20 -11.55
C LYS A 178 27.93 17.84 -11.28
N GLU A 179 28.64 16.95 -10.61
CA GLU A 179 28.18 15.60 -10.30
C GLU A 179 28.21 15.35 -8.78
N LEU A 180 27.29 14.51 -8.32
CA LEU A 180 27.31 14.00 -6.95
C LEU A 180 27.64 12.51 -6.97
N HIS A 181 28.72 12.14 -6.31
CA HIS A 181 29.29 10.80 -6.28
C HIS A 181 28.94 10.13 -4.95
N GLY A 182 28.60 8.85 -5.00
CA GLY A 182 28.29 8.07 -3.80
C GLY A 182 28.43 6.58 -4.09
N VAL A 183 27.96 5.75 -3.18
CA VAL A 183 27.97 4.29 -3.34
C VAL A 183 26.60 3.69 -3.05
N ILE A 184 26.29 2.57 -3.70
CA ILE A 184 25.26 1.64 -3.26
C ILE A 184 25.97 0.45 -2.61
N ARG A 185 25.66 0.20 -1.34
CA ARG A 185 26.11 -0.98 -0.60
C ARG A 185 25.19 -2.16 -0.91
N VAL A 186 25.78 -3.28 -1.31
CA VAL A 186 25.10 -4.54 -1.60
C VAL A 186 25.70 -5.62 -0.72
N GLU A 187 24.87 -6.24 0.12
CA GLU A 187 25.28 -7.25 1.08
C GLU A 187 24.47 -8.53 0.86
N PRO A 188 25.02 -9.53 0.14
CA PRO A 188 24.40 -10.84 0.01
C PRO A 188 24.19 -11.48 1.38
N LYS A 189 23.01 -12.05 1.63
CA LYS A 189 22.73 -12.82 2.84
C LYS A 189 23.24 -14.25 2.67
N ASN A 190 23.72 -14.85 3.77
CA ASN A 190 24.37 -16.18 3.84
C ASN A 190 23.40 -17.34 3.48
N ALA A 191 22.95 -17.42 2.23
CA ALA A 191 22.17 -18.50 1.59
C ALA A 191 21.82 -18.16 0.14
N ALA A 192 21.90 -16.87 -0.25
CA ALA A 192 21.41 -16.36 -1.52
C ALA A 192 22.25 -16.75 -2.75
N GLY A 193 23.48 -17.25 -2.55
CA GLY A 193 24.45 -17.38 -3.63
C GLY A 193 24.90 -16.01 -4.16
N PRO A 194 25.52 -15.95 -5.36
CA PRO A 194 25.93 -14.69 -5.96
C PRO A 194 24.74 -13.77 -6.24
N VAL A 195 24.90 -12.48 -5.96
CA VAL A 195 23.93 -11.43 -6.31
C VAL A 195 24.40 -10.75 -7.59
N THR A 196 23.57 -10.74 -8.62
CA THR A 196 23.81 -9.98 -9.84
C THR A 196 22.99 -8.70 -9.78
N VAL A 197 23.65 -7.54 -9.83
CA VAL A 197 22.99 -6.24 -9.98
C VAL A 197 22.93 -5.95 -11.47
N ASP A 198 21.73 -6.02 -12.03
CA ASP A 198 21.51 -5.90 -13.47
C ASP A 198 21.52 -4.43 -13.90
N ASP A 199 20.87 -3.57 -13.12
CA ASP A 199 20.68 -2.16 -13.46
C ASP A 199 20.43 -1.28 -12.24
N VAL A 200 20.73 0.01 -12.38
CA VAL A 200 20.34 1.07 -11.44
C VAL A 200 19.75 2.22 -12.24
N ALA A 201 18.63 2.78 -11.77
CA ALA A 201 17.96 3.86 -12.47
C ALA A 201 17.64 5.03 -11.56
N GLY A 202 17.74 6.20 -12.18
CA GLY A 202 17.32 7.48 -11.66
C GLY A 202 15.81 7.61 -11.50
N THR A 203 15.39 8.83 -11.17
CA THR A 203 14.01 9.29 -11.14
C THR A 203 13.79 10.32 -12.26
N THR A 204 12.62 10.95 -12.31
CA THR A 204 12.36 12.06 -13.23
C THR A 204 13.23 13.29 -12.92
N HIS A 205 13.76 13.40 -11.70
CA HIS A 205 14.48 14.58 -11.21
C HIS A 205 15.97 14.37 -11.19
N TYR A 206 16.40 13.15 -10.94
CA TYR A 206 17.80 12.79 -10.79
C TYR A 206 18.13 11.59 -11.67
N ASP A 207 19.10 11.74 -12.56
CA ASP A 207 19.74 10.61 -13.20
C ASP A 207 20.65 9.93 -12.18
N LEU A 208 20.70 8.60 -12.20
CA LEU A 208 21.57 7.78 -11.35
C LEU A 208 22.21 6.72 -12.24
N LYS A 209 23.54 6.72 -12.29
CA LYS A 209 24.30 5.80 -13.13
C LYS A 209 25.46 5.18 -12.37
N PRO A 210 25.88 3.94 -12.69
CA PRO A 210 27.15 3.41 -12.19
C PRO A 210 28.31 4.25 -12.69
N ALA A 211 29.24 4.62 -11.81
CA ALA A 211 30.42 5.39 -12.19
C ALA A 211 31.33 4.62 -13.19
N SER A 212 31.23 3.29 -13.21
CA SER A 212 31.91 2.44 -14.17
C SER A 212 31.40 2.55 -15.61
N GLY A 213 30.22 3.17 -15.81
CA GLY A 213 29.53 3.23 -17.10
C GLY A 213 28.94 1.90 -17.58
N LYS A 214 29.10 0.80 -16.83
CA LYS A 214 28.57 -0.52 -17.19
C LYS A 214 27.08 -0.62 -16.88
N THR A 215 26.34 -1.23 -17.80
CA THR A 215 24.94 -1.62 -17.62
C THR A 215 24.77 -3.08 -18.00
N ARG A 216 24.02 -3.86 -17.21
CA ARG A 216 23.61 -5.25 -17.51
C ARG A 216 24.75 -6.27 -17.73
N PRO A 217 25.34 -6.82 -16.65
CA PRO A 217 25.15 -6.41 -15.26
C PRO A 217 26.03 -5.21 -14.90
N VAL A 218 25.55 -4.40 -13.97
CA VAL A 218 26.36 -3.38 -13.29
C VAL A 218 27.50 -4.05 -12.52
N THR A 219 27.18 -5.11 -11.76
CA THR A 219 28.19 -5.92 -11.03
C THR A 219 27.64 -7.30 -10.65
N VAL A 220 28.54 -8.21 -10.24
CA VAL A 220 28.23 -9.51 -9.64
C VAL A 220 28.97 -9.63 -8.31
N VAL A 221 28.21 -9.68 -7.21
CA VAL A 221 28.71 -9.79 -5.84
C VAL A 221 28.69 -11.26 -5.43
N ARG A 222 29.87 -11.87 -5.22
CA ARG A 222 30.00 -13.30 -4.92
C ARG A 222 30.11 -13.63 -3.43
N SER A 223 30.71 -12.73 -2.65
CA SER A 223 30.99 -12.95 -1.24
C SER A 223 31.18 -11.62 -0.52
N GLY A 224 30.60 -11.50 0.68
CA GLY A 224 30.73 -10.31 1.52
C GLY A 224 30.02 -9.06 0.95
N PRO A 225 30.00 -7.97 1.72
CA PRO A 225 29.50 -6.69 1.24
C PRO A 225 30.34 -6.17 0.07
N ALA A 226 29.70 -5.51 -0.89
CA ALA A 226 30.34 -4.81 -1.98
C ALA A 226 29.74 -3.41 -2.16
N GLU A 227 30.55 -2.50 -2.64
CA GLU A 227 30.15 -1.14 -2.96
C GLU A 227 30.11 -0.94 -4.48
N ILE A 228 29.04 -0.33 -4.96
CA ILE A 228 28.87 0.06 -6.35
C ILE A 228 28.97 1.58 -6.39
N PRO A 229 30.09 2.15 -6.90
CA PRO A 229 30.19 3.59 -7.11
C PRO A 229 29.12 4.07 -8.10
N VAL A 230 28.43 5.13 -7.73
CA VAL A 230 27.35 5.74 -8.51
C VAL A 230 27.51 7.25 -8.61
N VAL A 231 26.97 7.80 -9.69
CA VAL A 231 26.95 9.23 -9.99
C VAL A 231 25.51 9.68 -10.14
N VAL A 232 25.19 10.81 -9.52
CA VAL A 232 23.88 11.46 -9.56
C VAL A 232 23.99 12.84 -10.21
N THR A 233 23.10 13.11 -11.17
CA THR A 233 22.96 14.43 -11.82
C THR A 233 21.50 14.85 -11.91
N PRO A 234 21.16 16.15 -11.87
CA PRO A 234 19.81 16.60 -12.17
C PRO A 234 19.44 16.26 -13.62
N THR A 235 18.29 15.62 -13.84
CA THR A 235 17.82 15.28 -15.20
C THR A 235 17.25 16.51 -15.92
N ARG A 236 16.73 17.48 -15.17
CA ARG A 236 16.14 18.72 -15.67
C ARG A 236 16.35 19.83 -14.66
N CYS A 237 16.49 21.07 -15.14
CA CYS A 237 16.67 22.27 -14.32
C CYS A 237 15.44 23.19 -14.40
N ASP A 238 14.25 22.64 -14.14
CA ASP A 238 12.99 23.39 -14.10
C ASP A 238 12.53 23.53 -12.63
N PRO A 239 12.45 24.76 -12.08
CA PRO A 239 12.06 24.98 -10.69
C PRO A 239 10.70 24.36 -10.32
N HIS A 240 9.74 24.39 -11.26
CA HIS A 240 8.41 23.80 -11.03
C HIS A 240 8.50 22.30 -10.79
N ALA A 241 9.32 21.59 -11.56
CA ALA A 241 9.52 20.16 -11.38
C ALA A 241 10.03 19.83 -9.98
N PHE A 242 10.98 20.59 -9.43
CA PHE A 242 11.51 20.34 -8.09
C PHE A 242 10.52 20.69 -6.99
N GLY A 243 9.76 21.78 -7.13
CA GLY A 243 8.77 22.21 -6.13
C GLY A 243 7.61 21.22 -5.94
N GLU A 244 7.26 20.45 -6.98
CA GLU A 244 6.13 19.50 -6.95
C GLU A 244 6.55 18.02 -6.89
N ALA A 245 7.83 17.74 -6.65
CA ALA A 245 8.38 16.40 -6.72
C ALA A 245 7.76 15.44 -5.69
N LYS A 246 6.99 14.45 -6.15
CA LYS A 246 6.39 13.41 -5.26
C LYS A 246 7.27 12.17 -5.06
N GLN A 247 8.15 11.88 -6.01
CA GLN A 247 8.96 10.64 -6.04
C GLN A 247 10.42 10.91 -6.45
N ALA A 248 10.94 12.13 -6.21
CA ALA A 248 12.28 12.51 -6.65
C ALA A 248 13.38 11.59 -6.14
N PHE A 249 13.16 10.94 -4.99
CA PHE A 249 14.17 10.15 -4.28
C PHE A 249 13.89 8.63 -4.26
N LEU A 250 12.92 8.15 -5.05
CA LEU A 250 12.60 6.72 -5.16
C LEU A 250 13.40 6.09 -6.30
N PHE A 251 14.71 5.90 -6.10
CA PHE A 251 15.60 5.28 -7.08
C PHE A 251 15.31 3.79 -7.20
N SER A 252 15.59 3.19 -8.35
CA SER A 252 15.35 1.75 -8.57
C SER A 252 16.66 1.02 -8.79
N LEU A 253 16.79 -0.17 -8.18
CA LEU A 253 17.84 -1.14 -8.45
C LEU A 253 17.19 -2.46 -8.86
N TRP A 254 17.69 -3.08 -9.92
CA TRP A 254 17.27 -4.40 -10.36
C TRP A 254 18.37 -5.40 -10.08
N ALA A 255 18.03 -6.50 -9.41
CA ALA A 255 18.99 -7.55 -9.10
C ALA A 255 18.33 -8.93 -9.05
N SER A 256 19.16 -9.95 -9.19
CA SER A 256 18.81 -11.36 -8.98
C SER A 256 19.79 -11.98 -7.97
N ALA A 257 19.33 -12.99 -7.24
CA ALA A 257 20.14 -13.76 -6.30
C ALA A 257 20.16 -15.23 -6.73
N GLY A 258 21.32 -15.86 -6.69
CA GLY A 258 21.49 -17.30 -6.96
C GLY A 258 21.12 -17.72 -8.39
N GLY A 259 21.10 -16.78 -9.34
CA GLY A 259 20.64 -17.02 -10.70
C GLY A 259 19.11 -17.11 -10.86
N GLY A 260 18.35 -16.69 -9.85
CA GLY A 260 16.89 -16.60 -9.89
C GLY A 260 16.37 -15.43 -10.73
N ALA A 261 15.07 -15.15 -10.61
CA ALA A 261 14.44 -14.03 -11.30
C ALA A 261 14.99 -12.67 -10.82
N THR A 262 15.03 -11.70 -11.74
CA THR A 262 15.38 -10.31 -11.43
C THR A 262 14.17 -9.59 -10.85
N TYR A 263 14.37 -8.94 -9.71
CA TYR A 263 13.36 -8.12 -9.05
C TYR A 263 13.87 -6.70 -8.81
N ARG A 264 12.95 -5.78 -8.55
CA ARG A 264 13.23 -4.37 -8.28
C ARG A 264 13.23 -4.09 -6.78
N ILE A 265 14.21 -3.32 -6.31
CA ILE A 265 14.22 -2.67 -5.00
C ILE A 265 14.13 -1.16 -5.19
N VAL A 266 13.28 -0.50 -4.41
CA VAL A 266 13.31 0.94 -4.28
C VAL A 266 14.35 1.36 -3.24
N LEU A 267 15.29 2.22 -3.66
CA LEU A 267 16.32 2.81 -2.81
C LEU A 267 15.99 4.27 -2.55
N THR A 268 15.94 4.65 -1.28
CA THR A 268 15.71 6.03 -0.85
C THR A 268 16.92 6.52 -0.06
N PRO A 269 17.60 7.61 -0.46
CA PRO A 269 18.67 8.22 0.32
C PRO A 269 18.16 8.68 1.69
N SER A 270 19.05 8.82 2.67
CA SER A 270 18.74 9.41 3.97
C SER A 270 18.18 10.83 3.81
N GLN A 271 17.45 11.34 4.79
CA GLN A 271 16.93 12.72 4.72
C GLN A 271 18.05 13.76 4.57
N GLU A 272 19.22 13.50 5.15
CA GLU A 272 20.40 14.34 4.99
C GLU A 272 20.89 14.33 3.54
N ALA A 273 21.03 13.15 2.94
CA ALA A 273 21.38 13.01 1.53
C ALA A 273 20.32 13.67 0.62
N GLN A 274 19.03 13.57 0.95
CA GLN A 274 17.97 14.25 0.18
C GLN A 274 18.12 15.77 0.22
N ARG A 275 18.41 16.36 1.39
CA ARG A 275 18.71 17.81 1.49
C ARG A 275 19.97 18.19 0.70
N LEU A 276 21.01 17.35 0.76
CA LEU A 276 22.20 17.53 -0.05
C LEU A 276 21.85 17.53 -1.55
N PHE A 277 21.08 16.55 -2.03
CA PHE A 277 20.65 16.44 -3.43
C PHE A 277 19.85 17.65 -3.88
N GLN A 278 18.99 18.20 -3.02
CA GLN A 278 18.21 19.42 -3.30
C GLN A 278 19.13 20.64 -3.42
N SER A 279 20.02 20.85 -2.45
CA SER A 279 20.96 21.97 -2.47
C SER A 279 21.93 21.91 -3.66
N TYR A 280 22.43 20.71 -3.97
CA TYR A 280 23.24 20.41 -5.13
C TYR A 280 22.51 20.72 -6.43
N ALA A 281 21.27 20.25 -6.57
CA ALA A 281 20.47 20.52 -7.77
C ALA A 281 20.17 22.01 -7.92
N ALA A 282 19.84 22.72 -6.83
CA ALA A 282 19.61 24.15 -6.85
C ALA A 282 20.84 24.93 -7.33
N ASP A 283 22.03 24.58 -6.85
CA ASP A 283 23.27 25.22 -7.28
C ASP A 283 23.64 24.89 -8.74
N VAL A 284 23.60 23.62 -9.14
CA VAL A 284 23.89 23.21 -10.53
C VAL A 284 22.92 23.84 -11.52
N CYS A 285 21.65 24.00 -11.13
CA CYS A 285 20.59 24.56 -11.96
C CYS A 285 20.43 26.09 -11.83
N GLY A 286 21.16 26.74 -10.92
CA GLY A 286 21.09 28.20 -10.70
C GLY A 286 19.75 28.69 -10.14
N PHE A 287 19.09 27.90 -9.28
CA PHE A 287 17.89 28.36 -8.58
C PHE A 287 18.25 29.40 -7.50
N PRO A 288 17.38 30.39 -7.23
CA PRO A 288 17.61 31.30 -6.11
C PRO A 288 17.72 30.52 -4.81
N SER A 289 18.75 30.78 -4.00
CA SER A 289 18.86 30.23 -2.65
C SER A 289 17.70 30.76 -1.81
N SER A 290 16.83 29.89 -1.34
CA SER A 290 15.81 30.19 -0.32
C SER A 290 16.44 30.36 1.05
#